data_AF-K1T5A7-F1
#
_entry.id   AF-K1T5A7-F1
#
_cell.length_a   1.000
_cell.length_b   1.000
_cell.length_c   1.000
_cell.angle_alpha   90.00
_cell.angle_beta   90.00
_cell.angle_gamma   90.00
#
_symmetry.space_group_name_H-M   'P 1'
#
loop_
_entity.id
_entity.type
_entity.pdbx_description
1 polymer ?
#
loop_
_entity_poly.entity_id
_entity_poly.type
_entity_poly.pdbx_seq_one_letter_code
_entity_poly.pdbx_strand_id
1 'polypeptide(L)'
;MKSVQGEIQNSWATTKNSNVSATLLDTDAPTIQSVTAPAGTYTSGQHVPITVTFNEFVDLRNASVTINGKVYTAAELSMNNYGVTAMLWYPVQDTDATTVTVNDMTGVEDVFGHTLDTSLYPSNSITDVDLKSVLMRNAPTELTATYASGKASFTMNA
;
A
#
# COMPACT_ATOMS: atom_id res chain seq x y z
N MET A 1 -12.40 41.87 29.84
CA MET A 1 -12.08 43.23 30.29
C MET A 1 -13.04 43.61 31.41
N LYS A 2 -12.57 44.19 32.52
CA LYS A 2 -13.45 44.73 33.57
C LYS A 2 -13.98 46.08 33.10
N SER A 3 -15.31 46.22 33.08
CA SER A 3 -16.00 47.44 32.69
C SER A 3 -15.78 48.55 33.73
N VAL A 4 -15.51 49.77 33.26
CA VAL A 4 -15.51 51.00 34.06
C VAL A 4 -16.68 51.86 33.58
N GLN A 5 -17.89 51.51 34.01
CA GLN A 5 -19.08 52.30 33.72
C GLN A 5 -19.70 52.76 35.03
N GLY A 6 -19.43 54.01 35.39
CA GLY A 6 -20.23 54.73 36.37
C GLY A 6 -21.68 54.79 35.91
N GLU A 7 -22.60 54.74 36.87
CA GLU A 7 -24.04 54.63 36.65
C GLU A 7 -24.59 55.76 35.77
N ILE A 8 -24.77 55.49 34.48
CA ILE A 8 -25.74 56.19 33.63
C ILE A 8 -26.91 55.23 33.42
N GLN A 9 -28.06 55.58 33.96
CA GLN A 9 -29.19 54.69 34.17
C GLN A 9 -30.00 54.32 32.90
N ASN A 10 -29.60 54.72 31.69
CA ASN A 10 -30.43 54.61 30.47
C ASN A 10 -29.69 54.11 29.19
N SER A 11 -28.67 53.25 29.28
CA SER A 11 -28.04 52.71 28.04
C SER A 11 -27.70 51.23 28.15
N TRP A 12 -28.59 50.39 27.63
CA TRP A 12 -28.31 48.97 27.38
C TRP A 12 -27.98 48.78 25.90
N ALA A 13 -26.80 48.22 25.60
CA ALA A 13 -26.48 47.71 24.27
C ALA A 13 -26.76 46.20 24.26
N THR A 14 -27.71 45.75 23.43
CA THR A 14 -27.93 44.32 23.20
C THR A 14 -27.05 43.88 22.04
N THR A 15 -26.10 42.98 22.29
CA THR A 15 -25.35 42.33 21.22
C THR A 15 -26.18 41.17 20.65
N LYS A 16 -26.50 41.22 19.35
CA LYS A 16 -27.07 40.07 18.63
C LYS A 16 -25.93 39.10 18.30
N ASN A 17 -25.81 38.03 19.07
CA ASN A 17 -24.99 36.88 18.73
C ASN A 17 -25.82 35.91 17.87
N SER A 18 -25.46 35.79 16.59
CA SER A 18 -25.97 34.72 15.72
C SER A 18 -25.12 33.47 15.94
N ASN A 19 -25.77 32.34 16.26
CA ASN A 19 -25.11 31.04 16.21
C ASN A 19 -25.12 30.59 14.74
N VAL A 20 -23.94 30.34 14.18
CA VAL A 20 -23.79 29.74 12.85
C VAL A 20 -23.17 28.36 13.05
N SER A 21 -23.82 27.32 12.50
CA SER A 21 -23.26 25.97 12.40
C SER A 21 -22.82 25.72 10.96
N ALA A 22 -21.63 25.16 10.77
CA ALA A 22 -21.16 24.65 9.50
C ALA A 22 -20.94 23.13 9.63
N THR A 23 -21.26 22.39 8.58
CA THR A 23 -21.00 20.94 8.48
C THR A 23 -19.99 20.74 7.35
N LEU A 24 -18.95 19.97 7.61
CA LEU A 24 -18.05 19.50 6.56
C LEU A 24 -18.72 18.28 5.93
N LEU A 25 -18.91 18.33 4.62
CA LEU A 25 -19.47 17.24 3.84
C LEU A 25 -18.34 16.69 2.97
N ASP A 26 -17.97 15.46 3.25
CA ASP A 26 -17.18 14.64 2.36
C ASP A 26 -18.11 13.55 1.81
N THR A 27 -18.00 13.24 0.53
CA THR A 27 -18.77 12.19 -0.14
C THR A 27 -17.89 11.33 -1.04
N ASP A 28 -16.62 11.68 -1.19
CA ASP A 28 -15.73 11.03 -2.13
C ASP A 28 -14.97 9.93 -1.39
N ALA A 29 -14.85 8.77 -2.04
CA ALA A 29 -14.04 7.68 -1.50
C ALA A 29 -12.56 7.90 -1.87
N PRO A 30 -11.61 7.50 -1.00
CA PRO A 30 -10.21 7.53 -1.37
C PRO A 30 -9.98 6.59 -2.56
N THR A 31 -9.05 6.96 -3.44
CA THR A 31 -8.65 6.21 -4.64
C THR A 31 -7.12 6.07 -4.70
N ILE A 32 -6.64 4.99 -5.32
CA ILE A 32 -5.20 4.79 -5.56
C ILE A 32 -4.78 5.61 -6.79
N GLN A 33 -3.83 6.52 -6.61
CA GLN A 33 -3.23 7.29 -7.70
C GLN A 33 -2.02 6.58 -8.33
N SER A 34 -1.20 5.90 -7.53
CA SER A 34 -0.03 5.18 -8.04
C SER A 34 0.47 4.12 -7.08
N VAL A 35 1.16 3.12 -7.64
CA VAL A 35 1.92 2.11 -6.89
C VAL A 35 3.29 2.02 -7.53
N THR A 36 4.33 2.27 -6.73
CA THR A 36 5.72 2.31 -7.20
C THR A 36 6.67 1.62 -6.23
N ALA A 37 7.86 1.27 -6.71
CA ALA A 37 8.96 0.81 -5.89
C ALA A 37 10.28 1.21 -6.55
N PRO A 38 11.40 1.29 -5.79
CA PRO A 38 12.72 1.51 -6.37
C PRO A 38 13.10 0.38 -7.32
N ALA A 39 13.56 0.77 -8.51
CA ALA A 39 14.05 -0.17 -9.51
C ALA A 39 15.19 -1.02 -8.95
N GLY A 40 15.18 -2.31 -9.27
CA GLY A 40 16.23 -3.23 -8.82
C GLY A 40 15.81 -4.69 -8.86
N THR A 41 16.81 -5.54 -8.62
CA THR A 41 16.61 -6.98 -8.45
C THR A 41 16.64 -7.35 -6.98
N TYR A 42 15.56 -7.94 -6.49
CA TYR A 42 15.42 -8.37 -5.11
C TYR A 42 15.40 -9.90 -5.05
N THR A 43 16.19 -10.46 -4.14
CA THR A 43 16.31 -11.90 -3.90
C THR A 43 15.53 -12.32 -2.66
N SER A 44 15.19 -13.60 -2.55
CA SER A 44 14.52 -14.14 -1.36
C SER A 44 15.18 -13.70 -0.05
N GLY A 45 14.35 -13.30 0.92
CA GLY A 45 14.77 -12.74 2.20
C GLY A 45 15.04 -11.23 2.18
N GLN A 46 15.16 -10.61 1.00
CA GLN A 46 15.12 -9.15 0.88
C GLN A 46 13.67 -8.64 0.91
N HIS A 47 13.53 -7.32 1.11
CA HIS A 47 12.24 -6.65 1.05
C HIS A 47 12.21 -5.66 -0.10
N VAL A 48 11.10 -5.64 -0.83
CA VAL A 48 10.80 -4.58 -1.81
C VAL A 48 10.06 -3.46 -1.09
N PRO A 49 10.61 -2.24 -0.99
CA PRO A 49 9.90 -1.10 -0.44
C PRO A 49 8.94 -0.55 -1.48
N ILE A 50 7.64 -0.73 -1.25
CA ILE A 50 6.57 -0.31 -2.16
C ILE A 50 5.87 0.90 -1.56
N THR A 51 5.55 1.87 -2.41
CA THR A 51 4.79 3.07 -2.06
C THR A 51 3.48 3.07 -2.83
N VAL A 52 2.36 3.02 -2.11
CA VAL A 52 1.01 3.25 -2.65
C VAL A 52 0.64 4.70 -2.32
N THR A 53 0.22 5.47 -3.33
CA THR A 53 -0.20 6.87 -3.15
C THR A 53 -1.70 6.97 -3.37
N PHE A 54 -2.38 7.64 -2.45
CA PHE A 54 -3.81 7.91 -2.50
C PHE A 54 -4.07 9.38 -2.90
N ASN A 55 -5.27 9.68 -3.37
CA ASN A 55 -5.70 11.05 -3.65
C ASN A 55 -5.92 11.90 -2.38
N GLU A 56 -6.06 11.24 -1.23
CA GLU A 56 -6.38 11.87 0.05
C GLU A 56 -5.81 11.08 1.23
N PHE A 57 -6.06 11.56 2.45
CA PHE A 57 -5.50 11.00 3.67
C PHE A 57 -6.35 9.81 4.16
N VAL A 58 -5.70 8.68 4.44
CA VAL A 58 -6.37 7.44 4.84
C VAL A 58 -5.86 6.83 6.15
N ASP A 59 -6.71 6.04 6.80
CA ASP A 59 -6.42 5.08 7.86
C ASP A 59 -6.10 3.71 7.25
N LEU A 60 -4.96 3.16 7.65
CA LEU A 60 -4.38 1.92 7.13
C LEU A 60 -4.30 0.83 8.20
N ARG A 61 -4.75 1.08 9.44
CA ARG A 61 -4.56 0.16 10.57
C ARG A 61 -5.22 -1.20 10.37
N ASN A 62 -6.35 -1.22 9.66
CA ASN A 62 -7.10 -2.43 9.34
C ASN A 62 -6.84 -2.91 7.90
N ALA A 63 -5.87 -2.30 7.22
CA ALA A 63 -5.65 -2.57 5.81
C ALA A 63 -5.09 -3.98 5.58
N SER A 64 -5.52 -4.57 4.48
CA SER A 64 -4.93 -5.79 3.91
C SER A 64 -4.61 -5.55 2.44
N VAL A 65 -3.46 -6.04 1.99
CA VAL A 65 -2.95 -5.84 0.64
C VAL A 65 -2.79 -7.20 -0.02
N THR A 66 -3.34 -7.36 -1.22
CA THR A 66 -3.10 -8.56 -2.04
C THR A 66 -1.90 -8.29 -2.92
N ILE A 67 -0.83 -9.06 -2.76
CA ILE A 67 0.40 -8.95 -3.57
C ILE A 67 0.68 -10.30 -4.21
N ASN A 68 0.85 -10.33 -5.53
CA ASN A 68 1.04 -11.55 -6.34
C ASN A 68 0.00 -12.64 -6.02
N GLY A 69 -1.24 -12.24 -5.75
CA GLY A 69 -2.36 -13.14 -5.43
C GLY A 69 -2.42 -13.63 -3.99
N LYS A 70 -1.48 -13.25 -3.11
CA LYS A 70 -1.51 -13.55 -1.68
C LYS A 70 -1.92 -12.33 -0.87
N VAL A 71 -2.81 -12.52 0.11
CA VAL A 71 -3.21 -11.47 1.06
C VAL A 71 -2.18 -11.33 2.17
N TYR A 72 -1.81 -10.10 2.47
CA TYR A 72 -0.95 -9.70 3.58
C TYR A 72 -1.66 -8.66 4.44
N THR A 73 -1.48 -8.76 5.75
CA THR A 73 -1.91 -7.75 6.72
C THR A 73 -0.94 -6.58 6.76
N ALA A 74 -1.42 -5.42 7.24
CA ALA A 74 -0.58 -4.25 7.49
C ALA A 74 0.65 -4.56 8.37
N ALA A 75 0.49 -5.45 9.37
CA ALA A 75 1.58 -5.85 10.26
C ALA A 75 2.65 -6.68 9.53
N GLU A 76 2.24 -7.64 8.69
CA GLU A 76 3.18 -8.48 7.91
C GLU A 76 4.01 -7.65 6.92
N LEU A 77 3.45 -6.55 6.43
CA LEU A 77 4.14 -5.62 5.53
C LEU A 77 4.83 -4.45 6.25
N SER A 78 4.82 -4.43 7.59
CA SER A 78 5.36 -3.32 8.39
C SER A 78 4.85 -1.94 7.92
N MET A 79 3.55 -1.86 7.62
CA MET A 79 2.92 -0.67 7.08
C MET A 79 2.80 0.46 8.11
N ASN A 80 2.85 1.71 7.63
CA ASN A 80 2.41 2.86 8.42
C ASN A 80 0.90 2.82 8.64
N ASN A 81 0.44 3.40 9.75
CA ASN A 81 -0.97 3.39 10.15
C ASN A 81 -1.82 4.44 9.43
N TYR A 82 -1.23 5.52 8.94
CA TYR A 82 -1.95 6.65 8.34
C TYR A 82 -1.10 7.38 7.32
N GLY A 83 -1.74 8.05 6.37
CA GLY A 83 -1.08 8.97 5.44
C GLY A 83 -1.80 9.10 4.12
N VAL A 84 -1.29 9.99 3.26
CA VAL A 84 -1.61 9.99 1.81
C VAL A 84 -0.81 8.94 1.04
N THR A 85 0.16 8.31 1.73
CA THR A 85 0.95 7.20 1.21
C THR A 85 0.94 6.03 2.19
N ALA A 86 0.83 4.82 1.65
CA ALA A 86 1.18 3.60 2.37
C ALA A 86 2.58 3.15 1.94
N MET A 87 3.48 3.04 2.91
CA MET A 87 4.79 2.42 2.76
C MET A 87 4.67 0.97 3.23
N LEU A 88 4.98 0.02 2.35
CA LEU A 88 4.87 -1.40 2.65
C LEU A 88 6.15 -2.13 2.25
N TRP A 89 6.60 -3.05 3.09
CA TRP A 89 7.82 -3.82 2.92
C TRP A 89 7.46 -5.24 2.50
N TYR A 90 7.41 -5.50 1.20
CA TYR A 90 7.04 -6.81 0.67
C TYR A 90 8.20 -7.80 0.82
N PRO A 91 8.04 -8.89 1.59
CA PRO A 91 9.09 -9.89 1.78
C PRO A 91 9.15 -10.82 0.56
N VAL A 92 10.28 -10.82 -0.16
CA VAL A 92 10.48 -11.69 -1.32
C VAL A 92 10.54 -13.15 -0.88
N GLN A 93 9.69 -13.99 -1.46
CA GLN A 93 9.58 -15.42 -1.15
C GLN A 93 10.42 -16.29 -2.10
N ASP A 94 10.75 -17.50 -1.65
CA ASP A 94 11.48 -18.50 -2.44
C ASP A 94 10.75 -18.97 -3.70
N THR A 95 9.43 -18.80 -3.74
CA THR A 95 8.53 -19.23 -4.82
C THR A 95 7.83 -18.07 -5.51
N ASP A 96 8.28 -16.83 -5.29
CA ASP A 96 7.70 -15.67 -5.94
C ASP A 96 7.85 -15.74 -7.47
N ALA A 97 6.88 -15.09 -8.15
CA ALA A 97 6.98 -14.76 -9.57
C ALA A 97 8.18 -13.84 -9.83
N THR A 98 8.42 -13.47 -11.09
CA THR A 98 9.53 -12.60 -11.49
C THR A 98 9.26 -11.12 -11.26
N THR A 99 8.01 -10.73 -11.04
CA THR A 99 7.59 -9.34 -10.85
C THR A 99 6.75 -9.20 -9.59
N VAL A 100 6.54 -7.97 -9.15
CA VAL A 100 5.61 -7.64 -8.07
C VAL A 100 4.36 -6.99 -8.66
N THR A 101 3.19 -7.48 -8.30
CA THR A 101 1.90 -6.88 -8.60
C THR A 101 1.15 -6.67 -7.30
N VAL A 102 0.76 -5.43 -7.00
CA VAL A 102 -0.25 -5.16 -5.98
C VAL A 102 -1.60 -5.34 -6.65
N ASN A 103 -2.31 -6.40 -6.28
CA ASN A 103 -3.55 -6.79 -6.93
C ASN A 103 -4.75 -6.03 -6.39
N ASP A 104 -4.78 -5.80 -5.08
CA ASP A 104 -5.93 -5.18 -4.41
C ASP A 104 -5.53 -4.66 -3.02
N MET A 105 -6.34 -3.76 -2.46
CA MET A 105 -6.19 -3.24 -1.11
C MET A 105 -7.56 -3.03 -0.47
N THR A 106 -7.75 -3.56 0.74
CA THR A 106 -9.02 -3.53 1.47
C THR A 106 -8.80 -3.04 2.91
N GLY A 107 -9.87 -2.64 3.61
CA GLY A 107 -9.79 -2.17 5.01
C GLY A 107 -9.15 -0.78 5.16
N VAL A 108 -9.07 -0.02 4.07
CA VAL A 108 -8.61 1.37 4.02
C VAL A 108 -9.82 2.29 4.03
N GLU A 109 -9.81 3.27 4.93
CA GLU A 109 -10.87 4.27 5.08
C GLU A 109 -10.28 5.67 5.12
N ASP A 110 -11.00 6.68 4.62
CA ASP A 110 -10.65 8.08 4.85
C ASP A 110 -10.98 8.53 6.30
N VAL A 111 -10.81 9.82 6.58
CA VAL A 111 -11.14 10.39 7.91
C VAL A 111 -12.64 10.55 8.18
N PHE A 112 -13.48 10.36 7.17
CA PHE A 112 -14.94 10.44 7.23
C PHE A 112 -15.63 9.06 7.21
N GLY A 113 -14.88 7.98 7.04
CA GLY A 113 -15.34 6.60 7.03
C GLY A 113 -15.72 6.06 5.65
N HIS A 114 -15.34 6.71 4.55
CA HIS A 114 -15.50 6.13 3.22
C HIS A 114 -14.41 5.10 2.94
N THR A 115 -14.82 3.93 2.45
CA THR A 115 -13.92 2.85 2.08
C THR A 115 -13.24 3.14 0.75
N LEU A 116 -11.97 2.74 0.61
CA LEU A 116 -11.19 2.83 -0.63
C LEU A 116 -11.95 2.28 -1.86
N ASP A 117 -12.00 3.11 -2.90
CA ASP A 117 -12.46 2.73 -4.23
C ASP A 117 -11.27 2.33 -5.11
N THR A 118 -11.23 1.06 -5.49
CA THR A 118 -10.19 0.49 -6.36
C THR A 118 -10.61 0.41 -7.82
N SER A 119 -11.78 0.94 -8.21
CA SER A 119 -12.30 0.88 -9.58
C SER A 119 -11.39 1.52 -10.62
N LEU A 120 -10.61 2.54 -10.22
CA LEU A 120 -9.66 3.25 -11.07
C LEU A 120 -8.24 2.65 -11.04
N TYR A 121 -8.01 1.63 -10.22
CA TYR A 121 -6.70 1.00 -10.08
C TYR A 121 -6.58 -0.23 -10.99
N PRO A 122 -5.73 -0.19 -12.03
CA PRO A 122 -5.65 -1.28 -13.01
C PRO A 122 -4.86 -2.51 -12.53
N SER A 123 -4.36 -2.55 -11.29
CA SER A 123 -3.60 -3.67 -10.71
C SER A 123 -2.47 -4.22 -11.60
N ASN A 124 -1.67 -3.30 -12.15
CA ASN A 124 -0.54 -3.65 -13.01
C ASN A 124 0.70 -4.04 -12.20
N SER A 125 1.57 -4.87 -12.80
CA SER A 125 2.89 -5.12 -12.23
C SER A 125 3.71 -3.83 -12.14
N ILE A 126 4.48 -3.69 -11.07
CA ILE A 126 5.40 -2.58 -10.87
C ILE A 126 6.56 -2.75 -11.85
N THR A 127 6.76 -1.76 -12.73
CA THR A 127 7.86 -1.79 -13.70
C THR A 127 9.20 -1.69 -12.99
N ASP A 128 10.23 -2.25 -13.60
CA ASP A 128 11.64 -2.15 -13.16
C ASP A 128 11.97 -2.83 -11.81
N VAL A 129 11.03 -3.62 -11.26
CA VAL A 129 11.28 -4.52 -10.13
C VAL A 129 11.36 -5.96 -10.62
N ASP A 130 12.54 -6.55 -10.48
CA ASP A 130 12.77 -7.96 -10.75
C ASP A 130 12.89 -8.74 -9.44
N LEU A 131 12.20 -9.87 -9.34
CA LEU A 131 12.33 -10.81 -8.24
C LEU A 131 13.15 -12.02 -8.67
N LYS A 132 14.10 -12.41 -7.82
CA LYS A 132 14.88 -13.64 -7.96
C LYS A 132 14.60 -14.57 -6.79
N SER A 133 13.65 -15.46 -7.03
CA SER A 133 13.31 -16.53 -6.11
C SER A 133 14.44 -17.57 -6.02
N VAL A 134 14.52 -18.30 -4.91
CA VAL A 134 15.53 -19.36 -4.74
C VAL A 134 15.29 -20.50 -5.71
N LEU A 135 14.01 -20.79 -6.01
CA LEU A 135 13.66 -21.78 -7.01
C LEU A 135 14.28 -21.43 -8.37
N MET A 136 14.24 -20.16 -8.77
CA MET A 136 14.86 -19.70 -10.01
C MET A 136 16.39 -19.71 -9.97
N ARG A 137 17.01 -19.37 -8.83
CA ARG A 137 18.47 -19.39 -8.70
C ARG A 137 19.07 -20.79 -8.85
N ASN A 138 18.31 -21.81 -8.47
CA ASN A 138 18.73 -23.22 -8.52
C ASN A 138 17.94 -24.03 -9.56
N ALA A 139 17.17 -23.36 -10.43
CA ALA A 139 16.37 -24.05 -11.44
C ALA A 139 17.32 -24.71 -12.45
N PRO A 140 17.14 -26.01 -12.76
CA PRO A 140 17.92 -26.65 -13.80
C PRO A 140 17.77 -25.91 -15.13
N THR A 141 18.88 -25.52 -15.72
CA THR A 141 18.93 -24.89 -17.05
C THR A 141 18.94 -25.92 -18.16
N GLU A 142 19.48 -27.11 -17.89
CA GLU A 142 19.56 -28.20 -18.87
C GLU A 142 19.51 -29.57 -18.18
N LEU A 143 18.80 -30.50 -18.81
CA LEU A 143 18.86 -31.93 -18.49
C LEU A 143 19.38 -32.68 -19.72
N THR A 144 20.57 -33.24 -19.61
CA THR A 144 21.15 -34.07 -20.68
C THR A 144 21.10 -35.55 -20.29
N ALA A 145 20.68 -36.38 -21.23
CA ALA A 145 20.72 -37.83 -21.12
C ALA A 145 21.61 -38.37 -22.25
N THR A 146 22.65 -39.11 -21.90
CA THR A 146 23.56 -39.72 -22.88
C THR A 146 23.59 -41.23 -22.67
N TYR A 147 23.59 -41.97 -23.77
CA TYR A 147 23.79 -43.41 -23.75
C TYR A 147 24.98 -43.76 -24.64
N ALA A 148 26.02 -44.33 -24.03
CA ALA A 148 27.22 -44.74 -24.73
C ALA A 148 27.81 -45.98 -24.05
N SER A 149 28.31 -46.92 -24.86
CA SER A 149 29.02 -48.12 -24.38
C SER A 149 28.24 -48.94 -23.33
N GLY A 150 26.90 -49.02 -23.44
CA GLY A 150 26.07 -49.77 -22.50
C GLY A 150 25.70 -49.03 -21.22
N LYS A 151 26.09 -47.75 -21.06
CA LYS A 151 25.82 -46.95 -19.87
C LYS A 151 24.96 -45.73 -20.20
N ALA A 152 23.89 -45.54 -19.42
CA ALA A 152 23.14 -44.30 -19.39
C ALA A 152 23.74 -43.35 -18.35
N SER A 153 23.90 -42.08 -18.72
CA SER A 153 24.34 -40.99 -17.84
C SER A 153 23.35 -39.84 -17.95
N PHE A 154 22.98 -39.28 -16.79
CA PHE A 154 22.11 -38.11 -16.68
C PHE A 154 22.90 -36.98 -16.02
N THR A 155 22.92 -35.82 -16.66
CA THR A 155 23.55 -34.62 -16.10
C THR A 155 22.51 -33.52 -16.03
N MET A 156 22.39 -32.92 -14.85
CA MET A 156 21.52 -31.77 -14.60
C MET A 156 22.40 -30.55 -14.35
N ASN A 157 22.30 -29.56 -15.23
CA ASN A 157 22.99 -28.29 -15.09
C ASN A 157 22.07 -27.32 -14.36
N ALA A 158 22.56 -26.62 -13.35
CA ALA A 158 21.88 -25.55 -12.63
C ALA A 158 22.66 -24.25 -12.83
#